data_AF-K4KJC8-F1
#
_entry.id   AF-K4KJC8-F1
#
_cell.length_a   1.000
_cell.length_b   1.000
_cell.length_c   1.000
_cell.angle_alpha   90.00
_cell.angle_beta   90.00
_cell.angle_gamma   90.00
#
_symmetry.space_group_name_H-M   'P 1'
#
loop_
_entity.id
_entity.type
_entity.pdbx_description
1 polymer ?
#
loop_
_entity_poly.entity_id
_entity_poly.type
_entity_poly.pdbx_seq_one_letter_code
_entity_poly.pdbx_strand_id
1 'polypeptide(L)'
;MQVKSLFSLGSLAVLLVACQGYEVSVNERQVYTPLPLFTQFRVADPNLQECIDQHIEDKQITRAIQLERLNCRHAGITQLAGIETFAGLQELDLSDNALQSATELGNLSRLTWLNLANNQLTSAAPLLTLLRLTDLDLTGNADLDCTDLKQLGQVQSVRMVRPGHCAQD
;
A
#
# COMPACT_ATOMS: atom_id res chain seq x y z
N MET A 1 -48.73 14.39 44.52
CA MET A 1 -48.30 13.67 45.74
C MET A 1 -48.86 12.26 45.68
N GLN A 2 -48.02 11.24 45.54
CA GLN A 2 -48.40 9.81 45.61
C GLN A 2 -47.28 9.10 46.36
N VAL A 3 -47.61 8.46 47.49
CA VAL A 3 -46.63 7.75 48.33
C VAL A 3 -47.28 6.52 49.00
N LYS A 4 -46.64 5.35 48.77
CA LYS A 4 -46.60 4.10 49.57
C LYS A 4 -47.89 3.27 49.64
N SER A 5 -47.88 1.94 49.78
CA SER A 5 -46.87 0.86 49.83
C SER A 5 -47.68 -0.42 50.08
N LEU A 6 -47.35 -1.57 49.48
CA LEU A 6 -47.92 -2.87 49.88
C LEU A 6 -46.88 -4.00 49.81
N PHE A 7 -46.50 -4.43 51.03
CA PHE A 7 -46.20 -5.76 51.58
C PHE A 7 -45.31 -6.79 50.85
N SER A 8 -44.34 -7.27 51.64
CA SER A 8 -43.44 -8.41 51.44
C SER A 8 -43.99 -9.74 51.97
N LEU A 9 -43.64 -10.85 51.32
CA LEU A 9 -43.45 -12.23 51.84
C LEU A 9 -42.59 -12.93 50.76
N GLY A 10 -41.53 -13.72 50.97
CA GLY A 10 -40.88 -14.36 52.10
C GLY A 10 -40.17 -15.61 51.53
N SER A 11 -38.82 -15.65 51.62
CA SER A 11 -37.83 -16.77 51.76
C SER A 11 -38.20 -18.19 51.26
N LEU A 12 -37.34 -19.08 50.72
CA LEU A 12 -35.89 -19.35 50.85
C LEU A 12 -35.51 -20.54 49.91
N ALA A 13 -34.21 -20.62 49.53
CA ALA A 13 -33.41 -21.84 49.23
C ALA A 13 -33.56 -22.58 47.87
N VAL A 14 -32.54 -23.09 47.15
CA VAL A 14 -31.06 -22.92 46.99
C VAL A 14 -30.59 -24.09 46.08
N LEU A 15 -29.64 -23.86 45.14
CA LEU A 15 -28.71 -24.83 44.47
C LEU A 15 -29.31 -25.80 43.40
N LEU A 16 -28.75 -26.11 42.21
CA LEU A 16 -27.39 -26.12 41.62
C LEU A 16 -27.46 -26.23 40.06
N VAL A 17 -26.50 -25.56 39.37
CA VAL A 17 -25.67 -26.04 38.21
C VAL A 17 -26.36 -26.30 36.86
N ALA A 18 -25.81 -25.97 35.68
CA ALA A 18 -24.74 -25.08 35.22
C ALA A 18 -24.73 -25.12 33.66
N CYS A 19 -24.28 -24.01 33.05
CA CYS A 19 -23.51 -23.84 31.79
C CYS A 19 -23.91 -24.69 30.55
N GLN A 20 -24.06 -24.14 29.34
CA GLN A 20 -23.06 -23.34 28.65
C GLN A 20 -23.72 -22.38 27.63
N GLY A 21 -23.69 -21.10 27.95
CA GLY A 21 -23.68 -20.03 26.96
C GLY A 21 -22.52 -19.13 27.36
N TYR A 22 -21.30 -19.66 27.27
CA TYR A 22 -20.11 -18.82 27.44
C TYR A 22 -20.09 -17.84 26.28
N GLU A 23 -20.58 -16.64 26.51
CA GLU A 23 -20.17 -15.50 25.71
C GLU A 23 -18.73 -15.20 26.15
N VAL A 24 -17.78 -15.77 25.41
CA VAL A 24 -16.37 -15.44 25.58
C VAL A 24 -16.19 -14.05 25.00
N SER A 25 -16.22 -13.02 25.84
CA SER A 25 -15.74 -11.70 25.44
C SER A 25 -14.21 -11.74 25.41
N VAL A 26 -13.63 -11.97 24.24
CA VAL A 26 -12.24 -11.55 24.00
C VAL A 26 -12.30 -10.08 23.58
N ASN A 27 -11.69 -9.23 24.39
CA ASN A 27 -11.59 -7.78 24.19
C ASN A 27 -10.90 -7.44 22.85
N GLU A 28 -11.63 -7.39 21.75
CA GLU A 28 -11.10 -6.89 20.47
C GLU A 28 -11.84 -5.63 20.02
N ARG A 29 -12.07 -4.70 20.96
CA ARG A 29 -12.21 -3.30 20.55
C ARG A 29 -10.85 -2.86 20.03
N GLN A 30 -10.70 -2.74 18.72
CA GLN A 30 -9.65 -1.89 18.16
C GLN A 30 -9.93 -0.45 18.66
N VAL A 31 -9.33 -0.06 19.79
CA VAL A 31 -9.37 1.31 20.34
C VAL A 31 -8.21 2.11 19.75
N TYR A 32 -8.16 2.15 18.42
CA TYR A 32 -7.52 3.21 17.66
C TYR A 32 -7.97 3.03 16.22
N THR A 33 -8.95 3.81 15.78
CA THR A 33 -8.98 4.20 14.37
C THR A 33 -7.91 5.27 14.26
N PRO A 34 -6.78 5.02 13.57
CA PRO A 34 -5.89 6.11 13.23
C PRO A 34 -6.73 7.22 12.61
N LEU A 35 -6.51 8.46 13.06
CA LEU A 35 -7.02 9.61 12.30
C LEU A 35 -6.61 9.35 10.86
N PRO A 36 -7.48 9.49 9.84
CA PRO A 36 -7.04 9.33 8.48
C PRO A 36 -6.03 10.44 8.22
N LEU A 37 -4.74 10.09 8.32
CA LEU A 37 -3.59 10.99 8.22
C LEU A 37 -3.52 11.66 6.85
N PHE A 38 -4.38 11.20 5.93
CA PHE A 38 -4.45 11.56 4.52
C PHE A 38 -5.84 12.06 4.12
N THR A 39 -6.64 12.63 5.03
CA THR A 39 -7.91 13.30 4.64
C THR A 39 -7.71 14.44 3.62
N GLN A 40 -6.48 14.93 3.47
CA GLN A 40 -6.13 16.07 2.62
C GLN A 40 -5.56 15.67 1.26
N PHE A 41 -5.12 14.42 1.10
CA PHE A 41 -4.48 13.92 -0.12
C PHE A 41 -5.29 12.75 -0.64
N ARG A 42 -5.49 12.68 -1.96
CA ARG A 42 -6.23 11.58 -2.58
C ARG A 42 -5.29 10.80 -3.48
N VAL A 43 -5.24 9.49 -3.26
CA VAL A 43 -4.73 8.55 -4.26
C VAL A 43 -5.87 8.29 -5.24
N ALA A 44 -5.61 8.47 -6.53
CA ALA A 44 -6.66 8.44 -7.55
C ALA A 44 -7.16 7.01 -7.84
N ASP A 45 -6.26 6.03 -7.82
CA ASP A 45 -6.59 4.63 -8.01
C ASP A 45 -7.09 4.01 -6.70
N PRO A 46 -8.31 3.45 -6.65
CA PRO A 46 -8.83 2.83 -5.43
C PRO A 46 -8.03 1.60 -5.00
N ASN A 47 -7.47 0.83 -5.95
CA ASN A 47 -6.67 -0.35 -5.61
C ASN A 47 -5.32 0.04 -5.03
N LEU A 48 -4.72 1.13 -5.54
CA LEU A 48 -3.51 1.70 -4.94
C LEU A 48 -3.80 2.28 -3.55
N GLN A 49 -4.92 2.99 -3.39
CA GLN A 49 -5.35 3.52 -2.10
C GLN A 49 -5.52 2.38 -1.08
N GLU A 50 -6.22 1.29 -1.44
CA GLU A 50 -6.42 0.14 -0.57
C GLU A 50 -5.09 -0.53 -0.18
N CYS A 51 -4.19 -0.75 -1.14
CA CYS A 51 -2.87 -1.28 -0.87
C CYS A 51 -2.07 -0.41 0.13
N ILE A 52 -2.12 0.91 -0.06
CA ILE A 52 -1.45 1.88 0.82
C ILE A 52 -2.07 1.85 2.21
N ASP A 53 -3.40 1.87 2.31
CA ASP A 53 -4.12 1.87 3.58
C ASP A 53 -3.78 0.62 4.41
N GLN A 54 -3.74 -0.55 3.77
CA GLN A 54 -3.31 -1.80 4.39
C GLN A 54 -1.89 -1.69 4.98
N HIS A 55 -0.93 -1.20 4.20
CA HIS A 55 0.46 -1.06 4.65
C HIS A 55 0.61 -0.03 5.78
N ILE A 56 -0.23 1.00 5.78
CA ILE A 56 -0.25 2.04 6.81
C ILE A 56 -0.78 1.49 8.12
N GLU A 57 -1.85 0.70 8.07
CA GLU A 57 -2.40 0.01 9.24
C GLU A 57 -1.40 -1.01 9.80
N ASP A 58 -0.89 -1.90 8.95
CA ASP A 58 0.02 -2.99 9.34
C ASP A 58 1.31 -2.48 10.00
N LYS A 59 1.86 -1.38 9.48
CA LYS A 59 3.11 -0.80 9.98
C LYS A 59 2.90 0.36 10.95
N GLN A 60 1.64 0.65 11.30
CA GLN A 60 1.26 1.77 12.18
C GLN A 60 1.91 3.10 11.74
N ILE A 61 1.89 3.36 10.43
CA ILE A 61 2.48 4.56 9.83
C ILE A 61 1.71 5.78 10.33
N THR A 62 2.42 6.76 10.90
CA THR A 62 1.83 7.99 11.43
C THR A 62 2.15 9.23 10.60
N ARG A 63 3.07 9.12 9.62
CA ARG A 63 3.48 10.18 8.70
C ARG A 63 3.82 9.58 7.34
N ALA A 64 3.45 10.25 6.25
CA ALA A 64 3.72 9.77 4.88
C ALA A 64 5.19 9.38 4.64
N ILE A 65 6.13 10.15 5.21
CA ILE A 65 7.57 9.92 5.07
C ILE A 65 8.05 8.60 5.72
N GLN A 66 7.26 7.97 6.59
CA GLN A 66 7.62 6.70 7.23
C GLN A 66 7.32 5.49 6.33
N LEU A 67 6.51 5.65 5.27
CA LEU A 67 6.25 4.57 4.34
C LEU A 67 7.47 4.41 3.42
N GLU A 68 8.36 3.50 3.80
CA GLU A 68 9.62 3.25 3.08
C GLU A 68 9.53 2.06 2.10
N ARG A 69 8.62 1.13 2.37
CA ARG A 69 8.42 -0.08 1.55
C ARG A 69 6.95 -0.30 1.29
N LEU A 70 6.60 -0.44 0.02
CA LEU A 70 5.22 -0.66 -0.43
C LEU A 70 5.20 -1.79 -1.46
N ASN A 71 4.38 -2.81 -1.20
CA ASN A 71 4.15 -3.91 -2.14
C ASN A 71 2.67 -3.91 -2.57
N CYS A 72 2.43 -3.48 -3.80
CA CYS A 72 1.11 -3.50 -4.42
C CYS A 72 1.10 -4.39 -5.67
N ARG A 73 1.84 -5.50 -5.61
CA ARG A 73 1.86 -6.49 -6.68
C ARG A 73 0.47 -7.05 -6.91
N HIS A 74 0.09 -7.21 -8.18
CA HIS A 74 -1.17 -7.86 -8.57
C HIS A 74 -2.43 -7.24 -7.94
N ALA A 75 -2.46 -5.91 -7.83
CA ALA A 75 -3.58 -5.17 -7.25
C ALA A 75 -4.56 -4.60 -8.30
N GLY A 76 -4.26 -4.74 -9.60
CA GLY A 76 -5.09 -4.17 -10.66
C GLY A 76 -5.00 -2.64 -10.74
N ILE A 77 -3.85 -2.08 -10.39
CA ILE A 77 -3.59 -0.64 -10.41
C ILE A 77 -3.38 -0.16 -11.85
N THR A 78 -3.97 1.00 -12.17
CA THR A 78 -3.92 1.61 -13.50
C THR A 78 -3.30 3.01 -13.50
N GLN A 79 -3.34 3.71 -12.36
CA GLN A 79 -2.81 5.07 -12.21
C GLN A 79 -2.08 5.24 -10.87
N LEU A 80 -1.07 6.11 -10.85
CA LEU A 80 -0.22 6.33 -9.69
C LEU A 80 -0.42 7.69 -9.02
N ALA A 81 -1.34 8.52 -9.50
CA ALA A 81 -1.59 9.84 -8.95
C ALA A 81 -1.86 9.79 -7.44
N GLY A 82 -1.06 10.55 -6.68
CA GLY A 82 -1.07 10.60 -5.23
C GLY A 82 0.07 9.82 -4.56
N ILE A 83 0.74 8.90 -5.26
CA ILE A 83 1.86 8.12 -4.70
C ILE A 83 3.06 9.00 -4.34
N GLU A 84 3.24 10.13 -5.01
CA GLU A 84 4.30 11.12 -4.76
C GLU A 84 4.25 11.71 -3.34
N THR A 85 3.10 11.61 -2.66
CA THR A 85 2.92 11.98 -1.25
C THR A 85 3.87 11.18 -0.34
N PHE A 86 4.19 9.94 -0.71
CA PHE A 86 5.01 9.02 0.07
C PHE A 86 6.48 9.14 -0.31
N ALA A 87 7.04 10.35 -0.20
CA ALA A 87 8.45 10.66 -0.52
C ALA A 87 9.48 9.87 0.32
N GLY A 88 9.04 9.07 1.28
CA GLY A 88 9.86 8.14 2.07
C GLY A 88 10.17 6.83 1.36
N LEU A 89 9.45 6.50 0.27
CA LEU A 89 9.56 5.22 -0.44
C LEU A 89 10.98 4.98 -0.94
N GLN A 90 11.50 3.79 -0.61
CA GLN A 90 12.82 3.28 -0.97
C GLN A 90 12.73 1.98 -1.77
N GLU A 91 11.72 1.15 -1.47
CA GLU A 91 11.45 -0.11 -2.17
C GLU A 91 9.97 -0.13 -2.58
N LEU A 92 9.72 -0.31 -3.87
CA LEU A 92 8.37 -0.27 -4.44
C LEU A 92 8.15 -1.43 -5.41
N ASP A 93 7.20 -2.30 -5.07
CA ASP A 93 6.72 -3.36 -5.97
C ASP A 93 5.35 -2.98 -6.54
N LEU A 94 5.31 -2.74 -7.84
CA LEU A 94 4.11 -2.48 -8.64
C LEU A 94 3.96 -3.51 -9.76
N SER A 95 4.59 -4.68 -9.64
CA SER A 95 4.53 -5.72 -10.66
C SER A 95 3.13 -6.32 -10.82
N ASP A 96 2.87 -6.89 -12.00
CA ASP A 96 1.60 -7.56 -12.34
C ASP A 96 0.38 -6.62 -12.23
N ASN A 97 0.52 -5.37 -12.66
CA ASN A 97 -0.55 -4.37 -12.72
C ASN A 97 -0.85 -3.96 -14.18
N ALA A 98 -1.62 -2.88 -14.37
CA ALA A 98 -2.00 -2.37 -15.69
C ALA A 98 -1.55 -0.91 -15.89
N LEU A 99 -0.35 -0.58 -15.39
CA LEU A 99 0.22 0.75 -15.52
C LEU A 99 0.67 1.02 -16.96
N GLN A 100 0.24 2.14 -17.53
CA GLN A 100 0.70 2.62 -18.83
C GLN A 100 1.76 3.72 -18.72
N SER A 101 1.87 4.33 -17.54
CA SER A 101 2.82 5.39 -17.24
C SER A 101 3.39 5.24 -15.84
N ALA A 102 4.62 5.73 -15.66
CA ALA A 102 5.33 5.82 -14.39
C ALA A 102 5.67 7.28 -14.02
N THR A 103 4.99 8.27 -14.63
CA THR A 103 5.28 9.71 -14.47
C THR A 103 5.39 10.13 -13.00
N GLU A 104 4.45 9.68 -12.16
CA GLU A 104 4.35 10.07 -10.76
C GLU A 104 5.51 9.53 -9.91
N LEU A 105 6.19 8.48 -10.38
CA LEU A 105 7.37 7.95 -9.69
C LEU A 105 8.56 8.88 -9.77
N GLY A 106 8.64 9.77 -10.77
CA GLY A 106 9.82 10.62 -11.03
C GLY A 106 10.21 11.55 -9.86
N ASN A 107 9.31 11.78 -8.90
CA ASN A 107 9.57 12.59 -7.71
C ASN A 107 10.02 11.78 -6.48
N LEU A 108 9.97 10.45 -6.54
CA LEU A 108 10.35 9.55 -5.44
C LEU A 108 11.86 9.32 -5.39
N SER A 109 12.61 10.40 -5.20
CA SER A 109 14.09 10.45 -5.22
C SER A 109 14.82 9.53 -4.22
N ARG A 110 14.09 8.89 -3.31
CA ARG A 110 14.63 7.91 -2.35
C ARG A 110 14.54 6.46 -2.84
N LEU A 111 13.87 6.19 -3.96
CA LEU A 111 13.78 4.84 -4.52
C LEU A 111 15.17 4.29 -4.83
N THR A 112 15.40 3.07 -4.36
CA THR A 112 16.61 2.27 -4.58
C THR A 112 16.27 0.97 -5.30
N TRP A 113 15.10 0.40 -5.02
CA TRP A 113 14.59 -0.79 -5.67
C TRP A 113 13.17 -0.54 -6.21
N LEU A 114 12.96 -0.86 -7.49
CA LEU A 114 11.69 -0.67 -8.17
C LEU A 114 11.37 -1.87 -9.06
N ASN A 115 10.20 -2.47 -8.85
CA ASN A 115 9.69 -3.53 -9.71
C ASN A 115 8.44 -3.05 -10.44
N LEU A 116 8.54 -2.93 -11.76
CA LEU A 116 7.48 -2.56 -12.69
C LEU A 116 7.20 -3.69 -13.69
N ALA A 117 7.62 -4.92 -13.38
CA ALA A 117 7.43 -6.07 -14.24
C ALA A 117 5.94 -6.31 -14.55
N ASN A 118 5.66 -6.81 -15.76
CA ASN A 118 4.32 -7.17 -16.22
C ASN A 118 3.31 -6.02 -16.08
N ASN A 119 3.65 -4.88 -16.66
CA ASN A 119 2.76 -3.72 -16.86
C ASN A 119 2.63 -3.41 -18.36
N GLN A 120 2.08 -2.25 -18.72
CA GLN A 120 1.90 -1.79 -20.11
C GLN A 120 2.63 -0.47 -20.37
N LEU A 121 3.80 -0.28 -19.74
CA LEU A 121 4.58 0.94 -19.89
C LEU A 121 5.12 1.08 -21.32
N THR A 122 5.00 2.28 -21.89
CA THR A 122 5.53 2.61 -23.21
C THR A 122 6.81 3.45 -23.14
N SER A 123 7.10 4.06 -21.99
CA SER A 123 8.31 4.85 -21.76
C SER A 123 8.86 4.63 -20.36
N ALA A 124 10.18 4.64 -20.23
CA ALA A 124 10.92 4.66 -18.96
C ALA A 124 11.56 6.02 -18.67
N ALA A 125 11.34 7.05 -19.50
CA ALA A 125 11.89 8.39 -19.33
C ALA A 125 11.64 9.02 -17.94
N PRO A 126 10.46 8.84 -17.29
CA PRO A 126 10.25 9.35 -15.92
C PRO A 126 11.23 8.78 -14.88
N LEU A 127 11.83 7.62 -15.14
CA LEU A 127 12.77 6.96 -14.22
C LEU A 127 14.19 7.57 -14.30
N LEU A 128 14.47 8.42 -15.30
CA LEU A 128 15.77 9.10 -15.44
C LEU A 128 16.07 10.05 -14.27
N THR A 129 15.05 10.48 -13.52
CA THR A 129 15.20 11.36 -12.36
C THR A 129 15.52 10.60 -11.07
N LEU A 130 15.41 9.27 -11.06
CA LEU A 130 15.56 8.43 -9.87
C LEU A 130 17.04 8.11 -9.58
N LEU A 131 17.84 9.15 -9.31
CA LEU A 131 19.31 9.09 -9.19
C LEU A 131 19.88 8.09 -8.15
N ARG A 132 19.03 7.51 -7.29
CA ARG A 132 19.43 6.54 -6.26
C ARG A 132 19.01 5.11 -6.60
N LEU A 133 18.35 4.90 -7.73
CA LEU A 133 17.84 3.60 -8.14
C LEU A 133 19.01 2.67 -8.51
N THR A 134 19.13 1.57 -7.77
CA THR A 134 20.17 0.57 -7.98
C THR A 134 19.63 -0.66 -8.67
N ASP A 135 18.35 -0.94 -8.53
CA ASP A 135 17.70 -2.16 -9.01
C ASP A 135 16.34 -1.84 -9.63
N LEU A 136 16.17 -2.27 -10.88
CA LEU A 136 14.97 -2.02 -11.67
C LEU A 136 14.58 -3.27 -12.47
N ASP A 137 13.33 -3.69 -12.33
CA ASP A 137 12.74 -4.71 -13.20
C ASP A 137 11.64 -4.11 -14.06
N LEU A 138 11.80 -4.23 -15.38
CA LEU A 138 10.86 -3.77 -16.40
C LEU A 138 10.38 -4.91 -17.30
N THR A 139 10.64 -6.17 -16.95
CA THR A 139 10.20 -7.32 -17.73
C THR A 139 8.70 -7.28 -18.03
N GLY A 140 8.27 -7.87 -19.15
CA GLY A 140 6.83 -7.93 -19.47
C GLY A 140 6.16 -6.61 -19.90
N ASN A 141 6.89 -5.49 -19.99
CA ASN A 141 6.39 -4.27 -20.64
C ASN A 141 6.64 -4.33 -22.15
N ALA A 142 5.75 -4.99 -22.89
CA ALA A 142 5.98 -5.37 -24.29
C ALA A 142 6.14 -4.20 -25.28
N ASP A 143 5.53 -3.04 -24.97
CA ASP A 143 5.54 -1.86 -25.84
C ASP A 143 6.54 -0.78 -25.39
N LEU A 144 7.42 -1.10 -24.44
CA LEU A 144 8.39 -0.14 -23.87
C LEU A 144 9.42 0.29 -24.92
N ASP A 145 9.63 1.60 -25.07
CA ASP A 145 10.72 2.14 -25.90
C ASP A 145 12.09 1.80 -25.28
N CYS A 146 12.87 0.99 -26.01
CA CYS A 146 14.19 0.56 -25.57
C CYS A 146 15.23 1.69 -25.55
N THR A 147 14.97 2.82 -26.23
CA THR A 147 15.86 3.99 -26.24
C THR A 147 16.00 4.58 -24.84
N ASP A 148 14.92 4.61 -24.06
CA ASP A 148 14.93 5.10 -22.67
C ASP A 148 15.86 4.25 -21.80
N LEU A 149 15.91 2.93 -22.04
CA LEU A 149 16.80 2.03 -21.28
C LEU A 149 18.27 2.25 -21.61
N LYS A 150 18.58 2.60 -22.86
CA LYS A 150 19.94 2.98 -23.28
C LYS A 150 20.37 4.25 -22.57
N GLN A 151 19.50 5.26 -22.53
CA GLN A 151 19.77 6.50 -21.80
C GLN A 151 19.92 6.24 -20.30
N LEU A 152 19.03 5.46 -19.69
CA LEU A 152 19.06 5.14 -18.26
C LEU A 152 20.38 4.47 -17.86
N GLY A 153 20.87 3.52 -18.67
CA GLY A 153 22.16 2.86 -18.47
C GLY A 153 23.38 3.76 -18.72
N GLN A 154 23.24 4.87 -19.44
CA GLN A 154 24.31 5.86 -19.64
C GLN A 154 24.38 6.87 -18.50
N VAL A 155 23.23 7.28 -17.95
CA VAL A 155 23.17 8.32 -16.92
C VAL A 155 23.33 7.78 -15.50
N GLN A 156 23.03 6.49 -15.28
CA GLN A 156 22.97 5.88 -13.95
C GLN A 156 23.50 4.44 -13.96
N SER A 157 24.20 4.04 -12.89
CA SER A 157 24.62 2.65 -12.68
C SER A 157 23.48 1.89 -11.99
N VAL A 158 22.50 1.46 -12.78
CA VAL A 158 21.34 0.69 -12.32
C VAL A 158 21.40 -0.73 -12.88
N ARG A 159 21.21 -1.73 -12.03
CA ARG A 159 20.99 -3.12 -12.43
C ARG A 159 19.56 -3.24 -12.95
N MET A 160 19.43 -3.43 -14.26
CA MET A 160 18.13 -3.50 -14.93
C MET A 160 17.86 -4.89 -15.49
N VAL A 161 16.67 -5.42 -15.22
CA VAL A 161 16.10 -6.53 -15.99
C VAL A 161 15.18 -5.93 -17.06
N ARG A 162 15.54 -6.15 -18.33
CA ARG A 162 14.90 -5.50 -19.48
C ARG A 162 13.75 -6.34 -20.04
N PRO A 163 12.75 -5.74 -20.70
CA PRO A 163 11.83 -6.46 -21.57
C PRO A 163 12.57 -7.30 -22.62
N GLY A 164 11.98 -8.43 -23.03
CA GLY A 164 12.62 -9.36 -23.96
C GLY A 164 12.99 -8.74 -25.30
N HIS A 165 12.19 -7.80 -25.83
CA HIS A 165 12.48 -7.12 -27.09
C HIS A 165 13.61 -6.08 -26.98
N CYS A 166 13.93 -5.61 -25.77
CA CYS A 166 15.05 -4.70 -25.51
C CYS A 166 16.37 -5.42 -25.14
N ALA A 167 16.39 -6.76 -25.16
CA ALA A 167 17.56 -7.54 -24.78
C ALA A 167 18.64 -7.64 -25.88
N GLN A 168 18.32 -7.27 -27.12
CA GLN A 168 19.21 -7.42 -28.28
C GLN A 168 19.89 -6.11 -28.71
N ASP A 169 19.74 -5.05 -27.92
CA ASP A 169 19.86 -3.65 -28.34
C ASP A 169 20.98 -2.86 -27.64
#